data_AF-A0A1X2HTS8-F1
#
_entry.id   AF-A0A1X2HTS8-F1
#
_cell.length_a   1.000
_cell.length_b   1.000
_cell.length_c   1.000
_cell.angle_alpha   90.00
_cell.angle_beta   90.00
_cell.angle_gamma   90.00
#
_symmetry.space_group_name_H-M   'P 1'
#
loop_
_entity.id
_entity.type
_entity.pdbx_description
1 polymer ?
#
loop_
_entity_poly.entity_id
_entity_poly.type
_entity_poly.pdbx_seq_one_letter_code
_entity_poly.pdbx_strand_id
1 'polypeptide(L)'
;MSDDDRSNPEVEALFEDDPGEGLVGDEDDDLKLDNADTKVWLVKVPKFLFERWNTIDEDNVNLGSVRIYTKPPKGQTSTISLVLPESSREDKIPLEYSINVPPEEVRNKFVFTEDQNGVKAIGGKVHHECAATPTQLEPYRGIMRKRVLDAGTPQRTVQVLGQNNQPVFVPGASGSMNNAFADFIPSKRAKTDNKEKATRMPRNELMDLLFSCFERYPYWSFRGLIAETKQPSQYLKEVLGDICILNKKGPYAGNYQIRPEYKQRPSEAEKKHAAEQEPTDDEDDEDDDEVMEHIAV
;
A
#
# COMPACT_ATOMS: atom_id res chain seq x y z
N MET A 1 55.31 56.39 -48.67
CA MET A 1 55.84 55.30 -47.84
C MET A 1 54.72 54.27 -47.73
N SER A 2 54.80 53.15 -48.46
CA SER A 2 55.54 51.93 -48.04
C SER A 2 54.77 51.24 -46.91
N ASP A 3 54.45 49.96 -46.87
CA ASP A 3 54.68 48.72 -47.63
C ASP A 3 53.68 47.72 -46.98
N ASP A 4 52.90 46.93 -47.72
CA ASP A 4 53.19 45.53 -48.07
C ASP A 4 52.67 44.49 -47.04
N ASP A 5 52.26 43.38 -47.64
CA ASP A 5 51.65 42.11 -47.28
C ASP A 5 51.93 41.47 -45.90
N ARG A 6 50.93 40.77 -45.37
CA ARG A 6 51.03 39.36 -44.93
C ARG A 6 49.67 38.78 -44.54
N SER A 7 49.11 38.06 -45.50
CA SER A 7 48.18 36.95 -45.28
C SER A 7 48.75 35.93 -44.28
N ASN A 8 47.96 35.53 -43.28
CA ASN A 8 48.19 34.31 -42.51
C ASN A 8 47.01 33.35 -42.74
N PRO A 9 47.20 32.21 -43.43
CA PRO A 9 46.14 31.27 -43.77
C PRO A 9 45.78 30.28 -42.64
N GLU A 10 46.22 30.51 -41.39
CA GLU A 10 46.07 29.54 -40.29
C GLU A 10 44.80 29.69 -39.43
N VAL A 11 43.85 30.56 -39.79
CA VAL A 11 42.60 30.73 -39.00
C VAL A 11 41.36 30.08 -39.64
N GLU A 12 41.52 29.41 -40.78
CA GLU A 12 40.39 28.87 -41.56
C GLU A 12 40.23 27.34 -41.46
N ALA A 13 40.91 26.70 -40.51
CA ALA A 13 40.90 25.25 -40.32
C ALA A 13 40.21 24.78 -39.01
N LEU A 14 39.41 25.63 -38.36
CA LEU A 14 38.71 25.29 -37.11
C LEU A 14 37.17 25.26 -37.24
N PHE A 15 36.65 25.28 -38.47
CA PHE A 15 35.22 25.11 -38.75
C PHE A 15 34.96 23.87 -39.60
N GLU A 16 35.71 22.79 -39.36
CA GLU A 16 35.33 21.47 -39.87
C GLU A 16 34.06 21.02 -39.16
N ASP A 17 32.97 21.07 -39.93
CA ASP A 17 31.77 20.23 -39.88
C ASP A 17 31.55 19.48 -38.56
N ASP A 18 30.81 20.12 -37.64
CA ASP A 18 29.95 19.38 -36.73
C ASP A 18 28.76 18.88 -37.57
N PRO A 19 28.65 17.57 -37.89
CA PRO A 19 27.46 17.05 -38.53
C PRO A 19 26.36 17.15 -37.48
N GLY A 20 25.66 18.28 -37.48
CA GLY A 20 24.57 18.54 -36.57
C GLY A 20 23.71 17.30 -36.49
N GLU A 21 23.66 16.71 -35.29
CA GLU A 21 22.69 15.68 -34.96
C GLU A 21 21.34 16.23 -35.38
N GLY A 22 20.85 15.73 -36.52
CA GLY A 22 19.49 15.94 -36.92
C GLY A 22 18.66 15.45 -35.75
N LEU A 23 18.06 16.39 -35.03
CA LEU A 23 16.94 16.12 -34.16
C LEU A 23 15.94 15.40 -35.07
N VAL A 24 15.96 14.08 -35.03
CA VAL A 24 14.83 13.23 -35.36
C VAL A 24 13.76 13.62 -34.34
N GLY A 25 13.11 14.76 -34.61
CA GLY A 25 11.85 15.07 -33.99
C GLY A 25 10.93 13.96 -34.43
N ASP A 26 10.41 13.23 -33.46
CA ASP A 26 9.39 12.21 -33.70
C ASP A 26 8.31 12.84 -34.59
N GLU A 27 8.18 12.36 -35.84
CA GLU A 27 7.18 12.84 -36.82
C GLU A 27 5.73 12.66 -36.31
N ASP A 28 5.56 11.98 -35.17
CA ASP A 28 4.30 11.72 -34.48
C ASP A 28 3.74 12.95 -33.73
N ASP A 29 4.49 14.05 -33.60
CA ASP A 29 4.03 15.26 -32.88
C ASP A 29 3.62 16.44 -33.77
N ASP A 30 3.58 16.25 -35.10
CA ASP A 30 3.15 17.30 -36.03
C ASP A 30 1.64 17.59 -35.94
N LEU A 31 1.31 18.85 -35.62
CA LEU A 31 -0.07 19.33 -35.57
C LEU A 31 -0.54 19.82 -36.94
N LYS A 32 -1.58 19.18 -37.49
CA LYS A 32 -2.21 19.65 -38.75
C LYS A 32 -2.93 20.99 -38.54
N LEU A 33 -2.59 21.99 -39.36
CA LEU A 33 -3.05 23.38 -39.24
C LEU A 33 -4.09 23.80 -40.30
N ASP A 34 -4.55 22.86 -41.13
CA ASP A 34 -5.39 23.14 -42.31
C ASP A 34 -6.66 23.96 -41.99
N ASN A 35 -7.25 23.74 -40.82
CA ASN A 35 -8.50 24.39 -40.42
C ASN A 35 -8.28 25.56 -39.45
N ALA A 36 -7.06 26.12 -39.35
CA ALA A 36 -6.76 27.17 -38.37
C ALA A 36 -7.62 28.43 -38.51
N ASP A 37 -8.01 28.78 -39.74
CA ASP A 37 -8.88 29.94 -40.04
C ASP A 37 -10.39 29.63 -39.93
N THR A 38 -10.75 28.35 -39.72
CA THR A 38 -12.15 27.95 -39.57
C THR A 38 -12.74 28.57 -38.31
N LYS A 39 -13.80 29.37 -38.48
CA LYS A 39 -14.50 30.02 -37.37
C LYS A 39 -15.54 29.07 -36.79
N VAL A 40 -15.41 28.77 -35.50
CA VAL A 40 -16.34 27.90 -34.77
C VAL A 40 -17.05 28.66 -33.65
N TRP A 41 -18.24 28.20 -33.27
CA TRP A 41 -19.01 28.78 -32.17
C TRP A 41 -18.97 27.83 -30.98
N LEU A 42 -18.66 28.36 -29.80
CA LEU A 42 -18.71 27.63 -28.55
C LEU A 42 -20.04 27.92 -27.86
N VAL A 43 -20.94 26.94 -27.79
CA VAL A 43 -22.26 27.13 -27.17
C VAL A 43 -22.34 26.36 -25.85
N LYS A 44 -22.55 27.08 -24.75
CA LYS A 44 -22.83 26.50 -23.43
C LYS A 44 -24.28 26.04 -23.38
N VAL A 45 -24.47 24.73 -23.25
CA VAL A 45 -25.78 24.07 -23.21
C VAL A 45 -26.12 23.61 -21.78
N PRO A 46 -27.38 23.72 -21.33
CA PRO A 46 -27.78 23.21 -20.01
C PRO A 46 -27.57 21.69 -19.87
N LYS A 47 -27.09 21.23 -18.70
CA LYS A 47 -26.78 19.81 -18.45
C LYS A 47 -27.91 18.83 -18.79
N PHE A 48 -29.16 19.18 -18.49
CA PHE A 48 -30.30 18.27 -18.75
C PHE A 48 -30.54 18.07 -20.25
N LEU A 49 -30.20 19.06 -21.09
CA LEU A 49 -30.32 18.95 -22.54
C LEU A 49 -29.17 18.10 -23.09
N PHE A 50 -27.95 18.31 -22.58
CA PHE A 50 -26.80 17.47 -22.92
C PHE A 50 -27.01 15.99 -22.54
N GLU A 51 -27.48 15.71 -21.33
CA GLU A 51 -27.81 14.34 -20.88
C GLU A 51 -28.79 13.65 -21.82
N ARG A 52 -29.77 14.39 -22.36
CA ARG A 52 -30.73 13.87 -23.34
C ARG A 52 -30.06 13.52 -24.67
N TRP A 53 -29.26 14.43 -25.22
CA TRP A 53 -28.53 14.16 -26.47
C TRP A 53 -27.56 12.99 -26.33
N ASN A 54 -26.94 12.84 -25.15
CA ASN A 54 -26.06 11.72 -24.85
C ASN A 54 -26.79 10.38 -24.65
N THR A 55 -28.13 10.37 -24.58
CA THR A 55 -28.93 9.13 -24.50
C THR A 55 -29.35 8.63 -25.89
N ILE A 56 -29.17 9.45 -26.93
CA ILE A 56 -29.56 9.11 -28.30
C ILE A 56 -28.34 8.47 -28.96
N ASP A 57 -28.33 7.14 -29.05
CA ASP A 57 -27.25 6.35 -29.68
C ASP A 57 -27.44 6.17 -31.20
N GLU A 58 -28.50 6.75 -31.77
CA GLU A 58 -28.80 6.66 -33.20
C GLU A 58 -28.07 7.76 -34.00
N ASP A 59 -27.28 7.33 -34.98
CA ASP A 59 -26.61 8.22 -35.91
C ASP A 59 -27.62 8.90 -36.86
N ASN A 60 -27.37 10.17 -37.22
CA ASN A 60 -28.21 11.00 -38.10
C ASN A 60 -29.59 11.40 -37.53
N VAL A 61 -29.79 11.38 -36.22
CA VAL A 61 -31.01 11.92 -35.60
C VAL A 61 -30.99 13.45 -35.60
N ASN A 62 -32.10 14.06 -36.05
CA ASN A 62 -32.28 15.50 -35.95
C ASN A 62 -32.49 15.92 -34.48
N LEU A 63 -31.44 16.44 -33.86
CA LEU A 63 -31.46 16.90 -32.46
C LEU A 63 -32.11 18.28 -32.27
N GLY A 64 -32.32 19.03 -33.35
CA GLY A 64 -32.90 20.37 -33.30
C GLY A 64 -32.49 21.24 -34.48
N SER A 65 -33.15 22.38 -34.62
CA SER A 65 -32.88 23.37 -35.65
C SER A 65 -32.52 24.72 -35.02
N VAL A 66 -31.43 25.32 -35.49
CA VAL A 66 -31.02 26.67 -35.06
C VAL A 66 -31.66 27.70 -35.99
N ARG A 67 -32.41 28.64 -35.43
CA ARG A 67 -33.01 29.78 -36.12
C ARG A 67 -32.21 31.04 -35.83
N ILE A 68 -31.77 31.72 -36.86
CA ILE A 68 -30.98 32.97 -36.76
C ILE A 68 -31.81 34.11 -37.34
N TYR A 69 -32.09 35.13 -36.53
CA TYR A 69 -32.81 36.33 -36.98
C TYR A 69 -31.80 37.42 -37.38
N THR A 70 -31.50 37.53 -38.68
CA THR A 70 -30.48 38.45 -39.23
C THR A 70 -30.92 39.92 -39.30
N LYS A 71 -32.22 40.21 -39.18
CA LYS A 71 -32.77 41.58 -39.18
C LYS A 71 -33.55 41.84 -37.89
N PRO A 72 -32.88 42.16 -36.78
CA PRO A 72 -33.59 42.57 -35.58
C PRO A 72 -34.23 43.97 -35.79
N PRO A 73 -35.37 44.27 -35.14
CA PRO A 73 -35.93 45.62 -35.12
C PRO A 73 -34.94 46.62 -34.50
N LYS A 74 -35.04 47.90 -34.88
CA LYS A 74 -34.13 48.99 -34.45
C LYS A 74 -33.84 48.91 -32.94
N GLY A 75 -32.61 48.56 -32.57
CA GLY A 75 -32.13 48.54 -31.18
C GLY A 75 -31.95 47.16 -30.54
N GLN A 76 -32.25 46.06 -31.23
CA GLN A 76 -31.92 44.70 -30.75
C GLN A 76 -30.79 44.07 -31.57
N THR A 77 -29.99 43.23 -30.93
CA THR A 77 -29.00 42.37 -31.59
C THR A 77 -29.70 41.18 -32.24
N SER A 78 -29.07 40.55 -33.23
CA SER A 78 -29.59 39.31 -33.83
C SER A 78 -29.90 38.28 -32.76
N THR A 79 -31.14 37.83 -32.68
CA THR A 79 -31.56 36.77 -31.77
C THR A 79 -31.34 35.42 -32.45
N ILE A 80 -30.78 34.47 -31.71
CA ILE A 80 -30.56 33.11 -32.17
C ILE A 80 -31.38 32.21 -31.24
N SER A 81 -32.20 31.33 -31.81
CA SER A 81 -33.02 30.38 -31.06
C SER A 81 -32.72 28.95 -31.50
N LEU A 82 -32.45 28.06 -30.56
CA LEU A 82 -32.38 26.62 -30.77
C LEU A 82 -33.77 26.03 -30.49
N VAL A 83 -34.35 25.35 -31.48
CA VAL A 83 -35.66 24.71 -31.40
C VAL A 83 -35.47 23.19 -31.48
N LEU A 84 -35.90 22.48 -30.45
CA LEU A 84 -35.90 21.02 -30.39
C LEU A 84 -37.05 20.43 -31.20
N PRO A 85 -36.91 19.20 -31.74
CA PRO A 85 -37.99 18.50 -32.44
C PRO A 85 -39.15 18.19 -31.48
N GLU A 86 -40.36 18.01 -32.03
CA GLU A 86 -41.56 17.69 -31.24
C GLU A 86 -41.46 16.36 -30.48
N SER A 87 -40.61 15.42 -30.94
CA SER A 87 -40.28 14.18 -30.23
C SER A 87 -39.67 14.43 -28.84
N SER A 88 -39.09 15.60 -28.61
CA SER A 88 -38.52 15.98 -27.30
C SER A 88 -39.59 16.50 -26.31
N ARG A 89 -40.86 16.59 -26.71
CA ARG A 89 -41.95 17.10 -25.86
C ARG A 89 -42.33 16.15 -24.74
N GLU A 90 -42.12 14.86 -24.93
CA GLU A 90 -42.43 13.81 -23.94
C GLU A 90 -41.56 13.91 -22.68
N ASP A 91 -40.34 14.45 -22.82
CA ASP A 91 -39.33 14.49 -21.78
C ASP A 91 -39.52 15.63 -20.75
N LYS A 92 -40.57 16.44 -20.88
CA LYS A 92 -40.85 17.63 -20.03
C LYS A 92 -39.69 18.63 -20.02
N ILE A 93 -38.93 18.70 -21.09
CA ILE A 93 -37.82 19.64 -21.31
C ILE A 93 -38.33 20.84 -22.12
N PRO A 94 -37.81 22.07 -21.91
CA PRO A 94 -38.13 23.21 -22.76
C PRO A 94 -37.85 22.91 -24.24
N LEU A 95 -38.77 23.23 -25.14
CA LEU A 95 -38.62 22.98 -26.58
C LEU A 95 -37.81 24.07 -27.30
N GLU A 96 -37.72 25.26 -26.72
CA GLU A 96 -37.02 26.40 -27.31
C GLU A 96 -36.01 26.99 -26.32
N TYR A 97 -34.83 27.33 -26.85
CA TYR A 97 -33.72 27.95 -26.13
C TYR A 97 -33.26 29.19 -26.88
N SER A 98 -33.10 30.30 -26.17
CA SER A 98 -32.48 31.51 -26.69
C SER A 98 -30.97 31.42 -26.48
N ILE A 99 -30.21 31.53 -27.56
CA ILE A 99 -28.76 31.58 -27.57
C ILE A 99 -28.35 33.05 -27.44
N ASN A 100 -27.85 33.40 -26.26
CA ASN A 100 -27.31 34.73 -26.01
C ASN A 100 -25.85 34.79 -26.44
N VAL A 101 -25.52 35.76 -27.30
CA VAL A 101 -24.14 36.05 -27.73
C VAL A 101 -23.68 37.30 -26.99
N PRO A 102 -22.80 37.17 -25.99
CA PRO A 102 -22.19 38.32 -25.34
C PRO A 102 -21.38 39.13 -26.37
N PRO A 103 -21.30 40.46 -26.20
CA PRO A 103 -20.57 41.34 -27.13
C PRO A 103 -19.05 41.25 -26.98
N GLU A 104 -18.55 40.42 -26.05
CA GLU A 104 -17.13 40.25 -25.77
C GLU A 104 -16.45 39.41 -26.86
N GLU A 105 -15.30 39.89 -27.35
CA GLU A 105 -14.49 39.15 -28.31
C GLU A 105 -13.76 38.00 -27.63
N VAL A 106 -13.98 36.79 -28.13
CA VAL A 106 -13.25 35.61 -27.68
C VAL A 106 -11.80 35.70 -28.15
N ARG A 107 -10.85 35.68 -27.22
CA ARG A 107 -9.41 35.66 -27.50
C ARG A 107 -8.80 34.34 -27.08
N ASN A 108 -7.83 33.86 -27.85
CA ASN A 108 -7.00 32.69 -27.54
C ASN A 108 -7.78 31.39 -27.22
N LYS A 109 -8.91 31.15 -27.90
CA LYS A 109 -9.64 29.87 -27.83
C LYS A 109 -9.59 29.17 -29.18
N PHE A 110 -9.04 27.97 -29.18
CA PHE A 110 -8.91 27.11 -30.35
C PHE A 110 -9.47 25.73 -30.01
N VAL A 111 -9.99 25.05 -31.03
CA VAL A 111 -10.46 23.67 -30.92
C VAL A 111 -9.40 22.78 -31.54
N PHE A 112 -9.04 21.71 -30.83
CA PHE A 112 -8.14 20.68 -31.32
C PHE A 112 -8.89 19.35 -31.31
N THR A 113 -8.57 18.49 -32.26
CA THR A 113 -9.11 17.15 -32.39
C THR A 113 -7.97 16.16 -32.42
N GLU A 114 -8.14 15.05 -31.71
CA GLU A 114 -7.23 13.92 -31.70
C GLU A 114 -8.01 12.69 -32.16
N ASP A 115 -7.53 12.03 -33.21
CA ASP A 115 -8.12 10.79 -33.70
C ASP A 115 -7.63 9.58 -32.88
N GLN A 116 -8.28 8.42 -33.02
CA GLN A 116 -7.88 7.16 -32.35
C GLN A 116 -6.45 6.73 -32.72
N ASN A 117 -5.93 7.21 -33.84
CA ASN A 117 -4.58 6.97 -34.33
C ASN A 117 -3.53 7.96 -33.76
N GLY A 118 -3.90 8.85 -32.83
CA GLY A 118 -3.01 9.84 -32.23
C GLY A 118 -2.71 11.07 -33.09
N VAL A 119 -3.31 11.15 -34.29
CA VAL A 119 -3.14 12.29 -35.20
C VAL A 119 -3.83 13.52 -34.60
N LYS A 120 -3.06 14.58 -34.36
CA LYS A 120 -3.54 15.85 -33.83
C LYS A 120 -3.83 16.84 -34.95
N ALA A 121 -4.98 17.50 -34.91
CA ALA A 121 -5.34 18.54 -35.86
C ALA A 121 -6.03 19.72 -35.15
N ILE A 122 -5.86 20.92 -35.69
CA ILE A 122 -6.68 22.08 -35.30
C ILE A 122 -8.05 21.97 -35.98
N GLY A 123 -9.12 22.11 -35.20
CA GLY A 123 -10.50 22.15 -35.70
C GLY A 123 -10.98 23.57 -36.04
N GLY A 124 -10.34 24.59 -35.48
CA GLY A 124 -10.63 26.00 -35.78
C GLY A 124 -10.45 26.95 -34.61
N LYS A 125 -10.69 28.24 -34.87
CA LYS A 125 -10.66 29.32 -33.88
C LYS A 125 -12.08 29.65 -33.42
N VAL A 126 -12.29 29.72 -32.11
CA VAL A 126 -13.58 30.10 -31.54
C VAL A 126 -13.82 31.60 -31.78
N HIS A 127 -14.89 31.91 -32.50
CA HIS A 127 -15.26 33.29 -32.84
C HIS A 127 -16.28 33.88 -31.88
N HIS A 128 -17.26 33.08 -31.46
CA HIS A 128 -18.29 33.48 -30.49
C HIS A 128 -18.45 32.43 -29.40
N GLU A 129 -18.55 32.90 -28.17
CA GLU A 129 -18.95 32.11 -27.01
C GLU A 129 -20.39 32.45 -26.67
N CYS A 130 -21.30 31.50 -26.79
CA CYS A 130 -22.72 31.73 -26.62
C CYS A 130 -23.26 30.90 -25.45
N ALA A 131 -24.35 31.34 -24.83
CA ALA A 131 -25.03 30.57 -23.79
C ALA A 131 -26.48 30.30 -24.19
N ALA A 132 -26.87 29.03 -24.26
CA ALA A 132 -28.24 28.62 -24.50
C ALA A 132 -29.04 28.66 -23.19
N THR A 133 -30.07 29.49 -23.15
CA THR A 133 -30.99 29.64 -22.02
C THR A 133 -32.39 29.19 -22.44
N PRO A 134 -33.09 28.38 -21.63
CA PRO A 134 -34.43 27.94 -21.99
C PRO A 134 -35.40 29.13 -22.00
N THR A 135 -36.19 29.27 -23.08
CA THR A 135 -37.22 30.32 -23.16
C THR A 135 -38.46 29.93 -22.35
N GLN A 136 -38.81 28.64 -22.34
CA GLN A 136 -39.98 28.14 -21.64
C GLN A 136 -39.69 27.91 -20.15
N LEU A 137 -40.25 28.79 -19.31
CA LEU A 137 -39.98 28.80 -17.87
C LEU A 137 -40.64 27.65 -17.10
N GLU A 138 -41.82 27.18 -17.48
CA GLU A 138 -42.57 26.17 -16.70
C GLU A 138 -41.89 24.79 -16.60
N PRO A 139 -41.55 24.10 -17.72
CA PRO A 139 -40.81 22.84 -17.66
C PRO A 139 -39.43 23.02 -17.00
N TYR A 140 -38.76 24.14 -17.26
CA TYR A 140 -37.47 24.46 -16.66
C TYR A 140 -37.55 24.59 -15.13
N ARG A 141 -38.59 25.24 -14.59
CA ARG A 141 -38.83 25.34 -13.14
C ARG A 141 -39.03 23.97 -12.50
N GLY A 142 -39.71 23.05 -13.18
CA GLY A 142 -39.87 21.67 -12.75
C GLY A 142 -38.52 20.96 -12.60
N ILE A 143 -37.65 21.09 -13.61
CA ILE A 143 -36.30 20.50 -13.61
C ILE A 143 -35.45 21.12 -12.48
N MET A 144 -35.49 22.44 -12.31
CA MET A 144 -34.73 23.10 -11.24
C MET A 144 -35.21 22.67 -9.84
N ARG A 145 -36.53 22.53 -9.64
CA ARG A 145 -37.10 22.06 -8.37
C ARG A 145 -36.64 20.63 -8.07
N LYS A 146 -36.68 19.74 -9.06
CA LYS A 146 -36.18 18.37 -8.92
C LYS A 146 -34.70 18.35 -8.54
N ARG A 147 -33.86 19.14 -9.19
CA ARG A 147 -32.43 19.23 -8.86
C ARG A 147 -32.17 19.68 -7.43
N VAL A 148 -32.91 20.68 -6.95
CA VAL A 148 -32.79 21.14 -5.56
C VAL A 148 -33.23 20.05 -4.59
N LEU A 149 -34.28 19.30 -4.92
CA LEU A 149 -34.76 18.19 -4.10
C LEU A 149 -33.73 17.05 -4.05
N ASP A 150 -33.23 16.61 -5.20
CA ASP A 150 -32.25 15.52 -5.32
C ASP A 150 -30.89 15.89 -4.67
N ALA A 151 -30.47 17.15 -4.79
CA ALA A 151 -29.27 17.65 -4.10
C ALA A 151 -29.50 17.88 -2.60
N GLY A 152 -30.74 18.18 -2.20
CA GLY A 152 -31.14 18.37 -0.81
C GLY A 152 -31.38 17.06 -0.07
N THR A 153 -31.63 15.95 -0.76
CA THR A 153 -31.73 14.63 -0.16
C THR A 153 -30.34 14.11 0.22
N PRO A 154 -30.04 13.93 1.52
CA PRO A 154 -28.75 13.40 1.94
C PRO A 154 -28.57 11.95 1.45
N GLN A 155 -27.47 11.70 0.73
CA GLN A 155 -27.15 10.36 0.18
C GLN A 155 -26.78 9.33 1.26
N ARG A 156 -26.46 9.80 2.47
CA ARG A 156 -26.19 8.96 3.64
C ARG A 156 -26.91 9.55 4.84
N THR A 157 -27.79 8.76 5.44
CA THR A 157 -28.47 9.13 6.68
C THR A 157 -28.09 8.13 7.75
N VAL A 158 -27.72 8.64 8.93
CA VAL A 158 -27.51 7.81 10.11
C VAL A 158 -28.90 7.39 10.60
N GLN A 159 -29.21 6.11 10.50
CA GLN A 159 -30.39 5.56 11.16
C GLN A 159 -30.05 5.37 12.63
N VAL A 160 -30.63 6.20 13.50
CA VAL A 160 -30.62 5.94 14.94
C VAL A 160 -31.55 4.76 15.16
N LEU A 161 -30.98 3.57 15.32
CA LEU A 161 -31.72 2.39 15.71
C LEU A 161 -32.34 2.68 17.08
N GLY A 162 -33.67 2.55 17.18
CA GLY A 162 -34.41 2.80 18.41
C GLY A 162 -33.73 2.10 19.58
N GLN A 163 -33.40 2.86 20.61
CA GLN A 163 -32.75 2.38 21.81
C GLN A 163 -33.80 1.65 22.65
N ASN A 164 -34.23 0.49 22.15
CA ASN A 164 -35.22 -0.35 22.77
C ASN A 164 -34.53 -1.09 23.92
N ASN A 165 -34.48 -0.40 25.06
CA ASN A 165 -34.41 -0.97 26.41
C ASN A 165 -33.19 -1.87 26.74
N GLN A 166 -31.99 -1.51 26.30
CA GLN A 166 -30.76 -2.13 26.80
C GLN A 166 -29.99 -1.13 27.68
N PRO A 167 -29.60 -1.51 28.92
CA PRO A 167 -28.84 -0.64 29.79
C PRO A 167 -27.49 -0.33 29.12
N VAL A 168 -27.23 0.97 28.95
CA VAL A 168 -26.00 1.53 28.40
C VAL A 168 -24.85 1.06 29.29
N PHE A 169 -24.03 0.12 28.81
CA PHE A 169 -22.75 -0.18 29.43
C PHE A 169 -21.87 1.08 29.34
N VAL A 170 -21.61 1.69 30.49
CA VAL A 170 -20.72 2.85 30.62
C VAL A 170 -19.30 2.42 30.24
N PRO A 171 -18.57 3.17 29.40
CA PRO A 171 -17.16 2.91 29.13
C PRO A 171 -16.36 2.84 30.44
N GLY A 172 -15.78 1.67 30.74
CA GLY A 172 -15.04 1.40 31.98
C GLY A 172 -15.74 0.47 32.99
N ALA A 173 -17.04 0.22 32.83
CA ALA A 173 -17.77 -0.76 33.64
C ALA A 173 -17.87 -2.11 32.90
N SER A 174 -16.72 -2.75 32.67
CA SER A 174 -16.63 -4.14 32.20
C SER A 174 -17.00 -5.11 33.34
N GLY A 175 -18.28 -5.15 33.68
CA GLY A 175 -18.87 -6.19 34.52
C GLY A 175 -19.53 -7.26 33.66
N SER A 176 -18.76 -8.26 33.25
CA SER A 176 -19.24 -9.63 33.06
C SER A 176 -20.52 -9.84 32.23
N MET A 177 -20.48 -9.56 30.93
CA MET A 177 -21.27 -10.35 29.97
C MET A 177 -20.63 -10.26 28.58
N ASN A 178 -20.33 -11.43 28.01
CA ASN A 178 -19.88 -11.67 26.63
C ASN A 178 -18.37 -11.52 26.37
N ASN A 179 -17.62 -12.56 26.77
CA ASN A 179 -16.23 -12.81 26.39
C ASN A 179 -16.03 -13.22 24.91
N ALA A 180 -16.98 -12.90 24.02
CA ALA A 180 -17.01 -13.38 22.64
C ALA A 180 -16.03 -12.65 21.68
N PHE A 181 -15.32 -11.62 22.15
CA PHE A 181 -14.36 -10.85 21.35
C PHE A 181 -12.90 -11.01 21.82
N ALA A 182 -12.64 -11.92 22.76
CA ALA A 182 -11.30 -12.16 23.32
C ALA A 182 -10.33 -12.92 22.37
N ASP A 183 -10.81 -13.32 21.18
CA ASP A 183 -10.05 -14.15 20.24
C ASP A 183 -9.42 -13.36 19.07
N PHE A 184 -9.75 -12.07 18.90
CA PHE A 184 -9.18 -11.24 17.83
C PHE A 184 -7.77 -10.73 18.16
N ILE A 185 -7.47 -10.58 19.45
CA ILE A 185 -6.12 -10.33 19.95
C ILE A 185 -5.93 -11.29 21.12
N PRO A 186 -5.11 -12.34 21.00
CA PRO A 186 -4.78 -13.18 22.15
C PRO A 186 -3.98 -12.33 23.12
N SER A 187 -4.69 -11.65 24.04
CA SER A 187 -4.07 -11.14 25.25
C SER A 187 -3.37 -12.34 25.90
N LYS A 188 -2.10 -12.18 26.27
CA LYS A 188 -1.35 -13.22 26.97
C LYS A 188 -2.22 -13.66 28.14
N ARG A 189 -2.82 -14.85 28.04
CA ARG A 189 -3.57 -15.46 29.15
C ARG A 189 -2.65 -15.34 30.36
N ALA A 190 -3.13 -14.68 31.41
CA ALA A 190 -2.42 -14.61 32.67
C ALA A 190 -2.01 -16.05 32.99
N LYS A 191 -0.70 -16.29 33.09
CA LYS A 191 -0.18 -17.62 33.38
C LYS A 191 -0.92 -18.07 34.63
N THR A 192 -1.75 -19.09 34.49
CA THR A 192 -2.24 -19.84 35.64
C THR A 192 -0.98 -20.28 36.37
N ASP A 193 -0.80 -19.73 37.57
CA ASP A 193 0.33 -20.00 38.45
C ASP A 193 0.15 -21.45 38.93
N ASN A 194 0.44 -22.40 38.03
CA ASN A 194 0.56 -23.81 38.37
C ASN A 194 1.90 -23.94 39.09
N LYS A 195 1.88 -23.47 40.34
CA LYS A 195 2.95 -23.60 41.32
C LYS A 195 3.02 -25.09 41.64
N GLU A 196 3.69 -25.85 40.79
CA GLU A 196 4.02 -27.25 41.02
C GLU A 196 4.77 -27.32 42.35
N LYS A 197 4.05 -27.75 43.39
CA LYS A 197 4.57 -27.90 44.76
C LYS A 197 5.41 -29.18 44.83
N ALA A 198 6.50 -29.22 44.08
CA ALA A 198 7.50 -30.25 44.29
C ALA A 198 8.20 -29.99 45.62
N THR A 199 8.20 -30.98 46.50
CA THR A 199 8.98 -30.94 47.74
C THR A 199 10.46 -30.92 47.38
N ARG A 200 11.24 -30.05 48.05
CA ARG A 200 12.68 -29.92 47.82
C ARG A 200 13.37 -31.25 48.20
N MET A 201 14.10 -31.84 47.28
CA MET A 201 15.01 -32.95 47.56
C MET A 201 16.27 -32.44 48.30
N PRO A 202 16.95 -33.26 49.10
CA PRO A 202 18.19 -32.86 49.76
C PRO A 202 19.29 -32.53 48.72
N ARG A 203 20.16 -31.56 49.05
CA ARG A 203 21.15 -30.98 48.11
C ARG A 203 22.08 -32.04 47.52
N ASN A 204 22.50 -33.01 48.32
CA ASN A 204 23.43 -34.06 47.91
C ASN A 204 22.84 -34.95 46.82
N GLU A 205 21.61 -35.44 47.02
CA GLU A 205 20.91 -36.26 46.02
C GLU A 205 20.65 -35.49 44.72
N LEU A 206 20.39 -34.18 44.82
CA LEU A 206 20.25 -33.33 43.63
C LEU A 206 21.57 -33.20 42.87
N MET A 207 22.70 -33.08 43.57
CA MET A 207 24.02 -32.99 42.91
C MET A 207 24.35 -34.27 42.15
N ASP A 208 24.10 -35.44 42.74
CA ASP A 208 24.37 -36.72 42.09
C ASP A 208 23.49 -36.92 40.85
N LEU A 209 22.22 -36.50 40.93
CA LEU A 209 21.30 -36.53 39.80
C LEU A 209 21.69 -35.50 38.73
N LEU A 210 22.21 -34.33 39.11
CA LEU A 210 22.73 -33.36 38.15
C LEU A 210 24.00 -33.86 37.46
N PHE A 211 24.91 -34.51 38.16
CA PHE A 211 26.10 -35.09 37.54
C PHE A 211 25.76 -36.19 36.53
N SER A 212 24.80 -37.08 36.85
CA SER A 212 24.32 -38.06 35.87
C SER A 212 23.63 -37.41 34.65
N CYS A 213 22.91 -36.30 34.85
CA CYS A 213 22.40 -35.51 33.72
C CYS A 213 23.54 -35.01 32.83
N PHE A 214 24.58 -34.41 33.41
CA PHE A 214 25.70 -33.82 32.65
C PHE A 214 26.65 -34.83 32.02
N GLU A 215 26.69 -36.06 32.54
CA GLU A 215 27.37 -37.19 31.90
C GLU A 215 26.64 -37.60 30.61
N ARG A 216 25.31 -37.56 30.62
CA ARG A 216 24.50 -37.87 29.42
C ARG A 216 24.58 -36.79 28.34
N TYR A 217 24.52 -35.52 28.72
CA TYR A 217 24.69 -34.40 27.79
C TYR A 217 25.54 -33.28 28.41
N PRO A 218 26.58 -32.78 27.70
CA PRO A 218 27.45 -31.72 28.22
C PRO A 218 26.75 -30.38 28.49
N TYR A 219 25.61 -30.14 27.83
CA TYR A 219 24.86 -28.89 27.90
C TYR A 219 23.38 -29.18 28.16
N TRP A 220 22.80 -28.54 29.17
CA TRP A 220 21.39 -28.70 29.52
C TRP A 220 20.67 -27.36 29.62
N SER A 221 19.44 -27.30 29.08
CA SER A 221 18.58 -26.12 29.27
C SER A 221 17.96 -26.12 30.67
N PHE A 222 17.70 -24.92 31.22
CA PHE A 222 17.06 -24.80 32.53
C PHE A 222 15.73 -25.56 32.62
N ARG A 223 14.94 -25.51 31.54
CA ARG A 223 13.65 -26.18 31.46
C ARG A 223 13.79 -27.71 31.42
N GLY A 224 14.82 -28.21 30.74
CA GLY A 224 15.16 -29.64 30.73
C GLY A 224 15.52 -30.14 32.12
N LEU A 225 16.35 -29.41 32.87
CA LEU A 225 16.72 -29.76 34.23
C LEU A 225 15.51 -29.74 35.19
N ILE A 226 14.58 -28.80 35.02
CA ILE A 226 13.33 -28.80 35.81
C ILE A 226 12.48 -30.05 35.50
N ALA A 227 12.38 -30.45 34.24
CA ALA A 227 11.60 -31.62 33.85
C ALA A 227 12.21 -32.92 34.41
N GLU A 228 13.54 -33.03 34.39
CA GLU A 228 14.27 -34.22 34.86
C GLU A 228 14.31 -34.31 36.39
N THR A 229 14.68 -33.22 37.06
CA THR A 229 14.84 -33.19 38.53
C THR A 229 13.53 -32.99 39.28
N LYS A 230 12.50 -32.47 38.59
CA LYS A 230 11.21 -32.06 39.16
C LYS A 230 11.36 -31.15 40.38
N GLN A 231 12.44 -30.38 40.47
CA GLN A 231 12.70 -29.48 41.60
C GLN A 231 12.16 -28.07 41.33
N PRO A 232 11.75 -27.33 42.38
CA PRO A 232 11.30 -25.96 42.21
C PRO A 232 12.42 -25.08 41.63
N SER A 233 12.04 -24.22 40.68
CA SER A 233 12.97 -23.41 39.87
C SER A 233 13.95 -22.54 40.68
N GLN A 234 13.54 -22.07 41.86
CA GLN A 234 14.40 -21.28 42.73
C GLN A 234 15.53 -22.12 43.34
N TYR A 235 15.19 -23.28 43.89
CA TYR A 235 16.16 -24.16 44.56
C TYR A 235 17.16 -24.75 43.56
N LEU A 236 16.66 -25.14 42.38
CA LEU A 236 17.51 -25.64 41.31
C LEU A 236 18.53 -24.59 40.84
N LYS A 237 18.17 -23.30 40.79
CA LYS A 237 19.11 -22.23 40.43
C LYS A 237 20.21 -22.00 41.47
N GLU A 238 19.88 -22.14 42.75
CA GLU A 238 20.87 -22.02 43.84
C GLU A 238 21.95 -23.10 43.69
N VAL A 239 21.51 -24.36 43.54
CA VAL A 239 22.39 -25.52 43.38
C VAL A 239 23.19 -25.44 42.06
N LEU A 240 22.56 -25.06 40.95
CA LEU A 240 23.26 -24.85 39.67
C LEU A 240 24.27 -23.70 39.72
N GLY A 241 24.07 -22.68 40.55
CA GLY A 241 25.03 -21.58 40.72
C GLY A 241 26.36 -22.04 41.32
N ASP A 242 26.30 -23.06 42.17
CA ASP A 242 27.47 -23.62 42.85
C ASP A 242 28.31 -24.52 41.92
N ILE A 243 27.66 -25.35 41.10
CA ILE A 243 28.33 -26.38 40.29
C ILE A 243 28.38 -26.12 38.78
N CYS A 244 27.58 -25.20 38.25
CA CYS A 244 27.49 -24.97 36.81
C CYS A 244 27.86 -23.53 36.40
N ILE A 245 28.13 -23.37 35.11
CA ILE A 245 28.29 -22.09 34.42
C ILE A 245 27.11 -21.94 33.47
N LEU A 246 26.44 -20.79 33.48
CA LEU A 246 25.37 -20.46 32.53
C LEU A 246 25.99 -19.79 31.29
N ASN A 247 25.85 -20.44 30.14
CA ASN A 247 26.29 -19.87 28.86
C ASN A 247 25.32 -18.76 28.43
N LYS A 248 25.77 -17.50 28.45
CA LYS A 248 24.91 -16.35 28.09
C LYS A 248 24.95 -16.01 26.59
N LYS A 249 25.90 -16.54 25.83
CA LYS A 249 26.14 -16.23 24.42
C LYS A 249 26.50 -17.49 23.64
N GLY A 250 26.22 -17.49 22.34
CA GLY A 250 26.53 -18.60 21.42
C GLY A 250 25.36 -19.54 21.16
N PRO A 251 25.57 -20.62 20.38
CA PRO A 251 24.53 -21.58 20.01
C PRO A 251 23.92 -22.31 21.22
N TYR A 252 24.67 -22.39 22.33
CA TYR A 252 24.21 -22.95 23.60
C TYR A 252 23.80 -21.88 24.62
N ALA A 253 23.40 -20.68 24.15
CA ALA A 253 22.94 -19.62 25.03
C ALA A 253 21.68 -20.04 25.81
N GLY A 254 21.70 -19.83 27.12
CA GLY A 254 20.64 -20.27 28.04
C GLY A 254 20.81 -21.68 28.58
N ASN A 255 21.88 -22.40 28.19
CA ASN A 255 22.21 -23.73 28.73
C ASN A 255 23.25 -23.64 29.85
N TYR A 256 23.14 -24.56 30.80
CA TYR A 256 24.11 -24.80 31.86
C TYR A 256 25.14 -25.84 31.39
N GLN A 257 26.38 -25.63 31.79
CA GLN A 257 27.47 -26.59 31.67
C GLN A 257 28.08 -26.79 33.06
N ILE A 258 28.55 -28.00 33.37
CA ILE A 258 29.29 -28.23 34.61
C ILE A 258 30.60 -27.42 34.63
N ARG A 259 30.96 -26.93 35.80
CA ARG A 259 32.25 -26.28 36.05
C ARG A 259 33.40 -27.27 35.79
N PRO A 260 34.49 -26.86 35.12
CA PRO A 260 35.61 -27.76 34.80
C PRO A 260 36.29 -28.33 36.05
N GLU A 261 36.18 -27.66 37.20
CA GLU A 261 36.70 -28.11 38.49
C GLU A 261 35.99 -29.38 39.02
N TYR A 262 34.74 -29.61 38.60
CA TYR A 262 33.95 -30.79 38.95
C TYR A 262 33.96 -31.85 37.86
N LYS A 263 34.43 -31.51 36.64
CA LYS A 263 34.61 -32.46 35.53
C LYS A 263 35.75 -33.46 35.78
N GLN A 264 36.69 -33.12 36.67
CA GLN A 264 37.89 -33.90 36.98
C GLN A 264 37.90 -34.51 38.38
N ARG A 265 36.80 -34.38 39.15
CA ARG A 265 36.63 -35.18 40.36
C ARG A 265 35.93 -36.48 39.94
N PRO A 266 36.66 -37.60 39.76
CA PRO A 266 35.99 -38.89 39.81
C PRO A 266 35.24 -38.95 41.14
N SER A 267 34.01 -39.45 41.06
CA SER A 267 33.11 -39.51 42.19
C SER A 267 33.82 -40.21 43.37
N GLU A 268 33.58 -39.73 44.60
CA GLU A 268 34.08 -40.41 45.81
C GLU A 268 33.52 -41.85 45.95
N ALA A 269 32.55 -42.19 45.09
CA ALA A 269 32.02 -43.53 44.86
C ALA A 269 32.95 -44.44 44.03
N GLU A 270 33.69 -43.93 43.04
CA GLU A 270 34.66 -44.72 42.25
C GLU A 270 35.93 -45.07 43.04
N LYS A 271 36.33 -44.23 44.01
CA LYS A 271 37.48 -44.56 44.89
C LYS A 271 37.19 -45.70 45.88
N LYS A 272 35.92 -45.98 46.18
CA LYS A 272 35.54 -47.14 47.02
C LYS A 272 35.32 -48.41 46.20
N HIS A 273 34.97 -48.28 44.92
CA HIS A 273 34.76 -49.42 44.02
C HIS A 273 36.03 -49.91 43.31
N ALA A 274 37.08 -49.08 43.22
CA ALA A 274 38.39 -49.45 42.68
C ALA A 274 39.38 -50.00 43.74
N ALA A 275 38.98 -50.07 45.02
CA ALA A 275 39.82 -50.59 46.11
C ALA A 275 39.54 -52.06 46.47
N GLU A 276 38.60 -52.73 45.79
CA GLU A 276 38.23 -54.15 46.01
C GLU A 276 38.42 -55.05 44.77
N GLN A 277 39.15 -54.60 43.74
CA GLN A 277 39.65 -55.49 42.67
C GLN A 277 41.17 -55.43 42.65
N GLU A 278 41.80 -56.41 43.30
CA GLU A 278 43.21 -56.73 43.07
C GLU A 278 43.41 -57.18 41.60
N PRO A 279 44.46 -56.71 40.91
CA PRO A 279 45.07 -57.46 39.84
C PRO A 279 46.15 -58.37 40.43
N THR A 280 45.98 -59.66 40.23
CA THR A 280 47.04 -60.66 40.30
C THR A 280 48.08 -60.35 39.22
N ASP A 281 49.35 -60.28 39.62
CA ASP A 281 50.52 -60.41 38.75
C ASP A 281 50.41 -61.69 37.91
N ASP A 282 50.69 -61.60 36.60
CA ASP A 282 51.47 -62.59 35.85
C ASP A 282 51.81 -62.04 34.44
N GLU A 283 53.11 -61.75 34.27
CA GLU A 283 54.02 -62.01 33.13
C GLU A 283 53.68 -61.58 31.68
N ASP A 284 54.55 -60.68 31.20
CA ASP A 284 55.37 -60.71 29.96
C ASP A 284 54.80 -60.61 28.52
N ASP A 285 55.57 -59.80 27.77
CA ASP A 285 55.91 -59.81 26.35
C ASP A 285 55.16 -58.93 25.31
N GLU A 286 55.97 -57.96 24.84
CA GLU A 286 56.29 -57.57 23.45
C GLU A 286 55.26 -56.81 22.59
N ASP A 287 55.68 -55.58 22.26
CA ASP A 287 55.71 -54.95 20.93
C ASP A 287 54.71 -55.46 19.87
N ASP A 288 53.82 -54.59 19.41
CA ASP A 288 53.91 -54.15 18.02
C ASP A 288 53.05 -52.91 17.72
N ASP A 289 53.61 -52.10 16.82
CA ASP A 289 53.01 -50.98 16.13
C ASP A 289 51.69 -51.34 15.43
N GLU A 290 50.77 -50.39 15.27
CA GLU A 290 50.23 -50.01 13.95
C GLU A 290 48.98 -49.08 14.01
N VAL A 291 49.20 -47.87 13.48
CA VAL A 291 48.40 -47.15 12.49
C VAL A 291 46.86 -47.23 12.41
N MET A 292 46.30 -46.02 12.28
CA MET A 292 45.35 -45.54 11.26
C MET A 292 43.89 -45.26 11.63
N GLU A 293 43.58 -43.98 11.40
CA GLU A 293 42.41 -43.40 10.72
C GLU A 293 41.33 -44.37 10.21
N HIS A 294 40.06 -44.04 10.48
CA HIS A 294 39.11 -43.58 9.45
C HIS A 294 37.79 -43.12 10.13
N ILE A 295 37.45 -41.84 10.03
CA ILE A 295 36.44 -41.25 9.13
C ILE A 295 34.95 -41.51 9.50
N ALA A 296 34.28 -40.37 9.75
CA ALA A 296 32.91 -39.93 9.44
C ALA A 296 31.69 -40.79 9.81
N VAL A 297 30.72 -40.17 10.50
CA VAL A 297 29.67 -39.33 9.88
C VAL A 297 29.48 -38.07 10.72
#